data_AF-A0A1A0TQ25-F1
#
_entry.id   AF-A0A1A0TQ25-F1
#
_cell.length_a   1.000
_cell.length_b   1.000
_cell.length_c   1.000
_cell.angle_alpha   90.00
_cell.angle_beta   90.00
_cell.angle_gamma   90.00
#
_symmetry.space_group_name_H-M   'P 1'
#
loop_
_entity.id
_entity.type
_entity.pdbx_description
1 polymer ?
#
loop_
_entity_poly.entity_id
_entity_poly.type
_entity_poly.pdbx_seq_one_letter_code
_entity_poly.pdbx_strand_id
1 'polypeptide(L)'
;MTYDPGRHGGGHVPALRHEWEESGRAVREPLRAHRDPLAIDAGRVRSNRDDRQQWRKQSWLGRFISTYGWRAYALPVLAVLTVVVIFQTITGTTAPQQVADEGPVQGPPTIGVDSTAIVGAPPKGLTQFDANLPTGILPAGGAFTEAGAKTWHVVPGTSPQVGQGTTKVFTYTVEVEDGLDTTGFGGDEGFARMVTETLANPKSWTHNPQFAFVRVDSGEPDFRVSLTSPLTIREGCGYDIPLEASCYNPAYLGDQSRVFINEARWVRGAVPFQGDVGSYRQYVINHEVGHAIGYQRHEQCPENGALAPIMMQQTFSTSNDDAARFDPETVSADGLSCRFNPWPYPIA
;
A
#
# COMPACT_ATOMS: atom_id res chain seq x y z
N MET A 1 -26.74 -60.81 9.64
CA MET A 1 -27.78 -61.03 8.61
C MET A 1 -27.75 -59.76 7.77
N THR A 2 -27.29 -59.66 6.53
CA THR A 2 -27.04 -60.56 5.37
C THR A 2 -26.17 -59.68 4.41
N TYR A 3 -24.93 -59.98 3.99
CA TYR A 3 -24.46 -60.93 2.93
C TYR A 3 -25.42 -60.95 1.71
N ASP A 4 -25.07 -60.63 0.46
CA ASP A 4 -23.95 -61.02 -0.43
C ASP A 4 -23.97 -60.13 -1.75
N PRO A 5 -23.13 -60.32 -2.81
CA PRO A 5 -22.44 -59.24 -3.54
C PRO A 5 -22.48 -59.41 -5.11
N GLY A 6 -21.54 -58.80 -5.84
CA GLY A 6 -21.07 -59.24 -7.19
C GLY A 6 -21.07 -58.12 -8.26
N ARG A 7 -19.93 -57.57 -8.73
CA ARG A 7 -18.93 -58.07 -9.74
C ARG A 7 -19.52 -58.19 -11.17
N HIS A 8 -18.90 -57.86 -12.30
CA HIS A 8 -17.51 -57.60 -12.73
C HIS A 8 -17.52 -56.86 -14.11
N GLY A 9 -16.52 -56.03 -14.44
CA GLY A 9 -15.46 -56.34 -15.43
C GLY A 9 -15.51 -55.34 -16.62
N GLY A 10 -14.45 -54.88 -17.28
CA GLY A 10 -13.01 -55.14 -17.24
C GLY A 10 -12.30 -54.00 -18.01
N GLY A 11 -10.99 -53.85 -17.79
CA GLY A 11 -10.18 -52.79 -18.42
C GLY A 11 -9.58 -53.18 -19.78
N HIS A 12 -9.00 -52.20 -20.46
CA HIS A 12 -7.70 -52.31 -21.13
C HIS A 12 -7.20 -50.94 -21.62
N VAL A 13 -5.96 -50.63 -21.25
CA VAL A 13 -5.08 -49.60 -21.83
C VAL A 13 -4.51 -50.17 -23.14
N PRO A 14 -4.15 -49.34 -24.13
CA PRO A 14 -2.72 -49.15 -24.36
C PRO A 14 -2.33 -47.70 -24.70
N ALA A 15 -1.21 -47.28 -24.15
CA ALA A 15 -0.35 -46.26 -24.73
C ALA A 15 0.54 -46.92 -25.80
N LEU A 16 0.87 -46.18 -26.87
CA LEU A 16 2.15 -46.30 -27.55
C LEU A 16 2.46 -45.04 -28.37
N ARG A 17 3.71 -44.61 -28.24
CA ARG A 17 4.40 -43.49 -28.89
C ARG A 17 4.56 -43.72 -30.39
N HIS A 18 4.83 -42.65 -31.13
CA HIS A 18 6.08 -42.54 -31.91
C HIS A 18 6.43 -41.06 -32.14
N GLU A 19 7.68 -40.72 -31.83
CA GLU A 19 8.43 -39.52 -32.23
C GLU A 19 8.49 -39.38 -33.76
N TRP A 20 8.81 -38.18 -34.27
CA TRP A 20 9.92 -37.89 -35.21
C TRP A 20 9.74 -36.49 -35.85
N GLU A 21 10.82 -35.71 -35.77
CA GLU A 21 11.33 -34.71 -36.72
C GLU A 21 10.79 -33.27 -36.84
N GLU A 22 11.60 -32.39 -36.23
CA GLU A 22 12.10 -31.09 -36.69
C GLU A 22 11.94 -30.65 -38.16
N SER A 23 11.69 -29.34 -38.27
CA SER A 23 12.27 -28.38 -39.22
C SER A 23 11.65 -28.20 -40.62
N GLY A 24 11.29 -26.94 -40.90
CA GLY A 24 11.66 -26.34 -42.18
C GLY A 24 10.54 -25.99 -43.17
N ARG A 25 10.35 -24.67 -43.33
CA ARG A 25 10.15 -23.95 -44.60
C ARG A 25 8.71 -23.66 -45.07
N ALA A 26 8.43 -22.36 -45.03
CA ALA A 26 7.33 -21.66 -45.67
C ALA A 26 7.35 -21.78 -47.20
N VAL A 27 6.17 -21.88 -47.83
CA VAL A 27 5.85 -21.27 -49.14
C VAL A 27 4.37 -20.91 -49.19
N ARG A 28 4.07 -19.63 -49.43
CA ARG A 28 2.75 -19.10 -49.85
C ARG A 28 2.76 -18.96 -51.37
N GLU A 29 1.69 -19.34 -52.06
CA GLU A 29 1.30 -18.84 -53.39
C GLU A 29 -0.20 -19.14 -53.67
N PRO A 30 -0.88 -18.46 -54.63
CA PRO A 30 -2.08 -17.67 -54.30
C PRO A 30 -3.38 -18.17 -54.94
N LEU A 31 -4.49 -17.63 -54.40
CA LEU A 31 -5.87 -17.85 -54.81
C LEU A 31 -6.19 -17.25 -56.19
N ARG A 32 -6.74 -18.05 -57.11
CA ARG A 32 -7.36 -17.62 -58.37
C ARG A 32 -8.84 -17.29 -58.14
N ALA A 33 -9.28 -16.12 -58.62
CA ALA A 33 -10.69 -15.74 -58.64
C ALA A 33 -11.39 -16.25 -59.92
N HIS A 34 -12.55 -16.90 -59.73
CA HIS A 34 -13.42 -17.43 -60.77
C HIS A 34 -14.38 -16.33 -61.26
N ARG A 35 -14.49 -16.14 -62.59
CA ARG A 35 -15.48 -15.28 -63.26
C ARG A 35 -16.79 -16.04 -63.42
N ASP A 36 -17.91 -15.40 -63.15
CA ASP A 36 -19.23 -15.88 -63.56
C ASP A 36 -19.76 -15.01 -64.72
N PRO A 37 -19.92 -15.56 -65.94
CA PRO A 37 -20.42 -14.85 -67.09
C PRO A 37 -21.89 -15.21 -67.30
N LEU A 38 -22.85 -14.27 -67.13
CA LEU A 38 -24.16 -14.27 -67.82
C LEU A 38 -25.00 -13.07 -67.30
N ALA A 39 -24.72 -11.87 -67.82
CA ALA A 39 -25.71 -10.80 -67.95
C ALA A 39 -25.26 -9.88 -69.10
N ILE A 40 -25.80 -10.17 -70.28
CA ILE A 40 -25.67 -9.38 -71.51
C ILE A 40 -26.99 -8.63 -71.66
N ASP A 41 -26.93 -7.31 -71.66
CA ASP A 41 -27.80 -6.41 -72.43
C ASP A 41 -27.05 -5.08 -72.54
N ALA A 42 -26.47 -4.76 -73.69
CA ALA A 42 -27.08 -4.12 -74.86
C ALA A 42 -26.94 -2.58 -74.82
N GLY A 43 -26.29 -2.03 -75.85
CA GLY A 43 -26.47 -0.63 -76.24
C GLY A 43 -25.38 0.38 -75.82
N ARG A 44 -24.33 0.48 -76.64
CA ARG A 44 -23.31 1.53 -76.58
C ARG A 44 -23.89 2.88 -77.04
N VAL A 45 -23.84 3.91 -76.20
CA VAL A 45 -24.02 5.31 -76.66
C VAL A 45 -22.66 6.00 -76.66
N ARG A 46 -22.24 6.43 -77.86
CA ARG A 46 -21.08 7.29 -78.08
C ARG A 46 -21.34 8.65 -77.44
N SER A 47 -20.47 9.06 -76.52
CA SER A 47 -20.42 10.42 -75.99
C SER A 47 -19.94 11.39 -77.08
N ASN A 48 -20.78 12.37 -77.40
CA ASN A 48 -20.37 13.55 -78.14
C ASN A 48 -19.68 14.53 -77.19
N ARG A 49 -18.41 14.76 -77.50
CA ARG A 49 -17.75 16.07 -77.59
C ARG A 49 -18.62 17.27 -77.19
N ASP A 50 -18.38 17.81 -76.00
CA ASP A 50 -18.03 19.21 -75.74
C ASP A 50 -18.34 19.56 -74.29
N ASP A 51 -17.31 19.47 -73.45
CA ASP A 51 -17.06 20.54 -72.48
C ASP A 51 -15.56 20.58 -72.18
N ARG A 52 -14.87 21.27 -73.08
CA ARG A 52 -13.56 21.84 -72.79
C ARG A 52 -13.78 23.03 -71.89
N GLN A 53 -13.21 22.99 -70.68
CA GLN A 53 -12.62 24.12 -69.95
C GLN A 53 -12.22 23.57 -68.57
N GLN A 54 -10.99 23.59 -68.06
CA GLN A 54 -9.74 24.27 -68.38
C GLN A 54 -8.60 23.44 -67.77
N TRP A 55 -7.57 23.11 -68.55
CA TRP A 55 -6.28 22.76 -67.96
C TRP A 55 -5.56 24.04 -67.55
N ARG A 56 -5.39 24.25 -66.25
CA ARG A 56 -4.35 25.13 -65.71
C ARG A 56 -3.21 24.29 -65.13
N LYS A 57 -2.15 24.23 -65.93
CA LYS A 57 -0.72 24.06 -65.60
C LYS A 57 -0.42 23.48 -64.22
N GLN A 58 -0.05 22.20 -64.17
CA GLN A 58 0.63 21.60 -63.02
C GLN A 58 1.89 22.40 -62.69
N SER A 59 1.91 23.04 -61.52
CA SER A 59 3.11 23.65 -60.96
C SER A 59 4.13 22.57 -60.60
N TRP A 60 5.42 22.94 -60.54
CA TRP A 60 6.51 22.04 -60.14
C TRP A 60 6.26 21.38 -58.77
N LEU A 61 5.57 22.07 -57.85
CA LEU A 61 5.11 21.49 -56.57
C LEU A 61 4.15 20.30 -56.76
N GLY A 62 3.25 20.35 -57.74
CA GLY A 62 2.31 19.26 -58.00
C GLY A 62 2.99 17.99 -58.51
N ARG A 63 4.10 18.12 -59.25
CA ARG A 63 4.93 16.98 -59.66
C ARG A 63 5.66 16.37 -58.47
N PHE A 64 6.19 17.19 -57.56
CA PHE A 64 6.95 16.73 -56.39
C PHE A 64 6.08 15.99 -55.36
N ILE A 65 4.87 16.47 -55.12
CA ILE A 65 3.89 15.81 -54.21
C ILE A 65 3.43 14.46 -54.80
N SER A 66 3.36 14.32 -56.13
CA SER A 66 2.99 13.06 -56.78
C SER A 66 4.09 11.98 -56.75
N THR A 67 5.37 12.36 -56.69
CA THR A 67 6.50 11.40 -56.68
C THR A 67 6.95 10.99 -55.29
N TYR A 68 6.81 11.86 -54.27
CA TYR A 68 7.31 11.56 -52.91
C TYR A 68 6.22 11.45 -51.83
N GLY A 69 4.95 11.70 -52.18
CA GLY A 69 3.80 11.46 -51.29
C GLY A 69 3.94 12.10 -49.90
N TRP A 70 3.37 11.46 -48.87
CA TRP A 70 3.40 11.92 -47.47
C TRP A 70 4.82 12.15 -46.91
N ARG A 71 5.86 11.61 -47.55
CA ARG A 71 7.27 11.70 -47.11
C ARG A 71 7.86 13.10 -47.28
N ALA A 72 7.27 13.93 -48.15
CA ALA A 72 7.65 15.35 -48.28
C ALA A 72 7.35 16.17 -47.02
N TYR A 73 6.41 15.71 -46.19
CA TYR A 73 6.07 16.35 -44.90
C TYR A 73 6.65 15.59 -43.72
N ALA A 74 6.70 14.25 -43.79
CA ALA A 74 7.17 13.43 -42.68
C ALA A 74 8.65 13.64 -42.35
N LEU A 75 9.54 13.74 -43.35
CA LEU A 75 10.97 13.92 -43.10
C LEU A 75 11.34 15.26 -42.47
N PRO A 76 10.83 16.42 -42.94
CA PRO A 76 11.10 17.69 -42.27
C PRO A 76 10.45 17.77 -40.88
N VAL A 77 9.25 17.20 -40.69
CA VAL A 77 8.61 17.13 -39.36
C VAL A 77 9.43 16.27 -38.40
N LEU A 78 9.91 15.11 -38.87
CA LEU A 78 10.75 14.23 -38.06
C LEU A 78 12.06 14.93 -37.69
N ALA A 79 12.71 15.62 -38.64
CA ALA A 79 13.94 16.37 -38.37
C ALA A 79 13.73 17.49 -37.33
N VAL A 80 12.62 18.23 -37.43
CA VAL A 80 12.26 19.25 -36.42
C VAL A 80 12.02 18.61 -35.06
N LEU A 81 11.29 17.49 -34.99
CA LEU A 81 11.07 16.76 -33.74
C LEU A 81 12.39 16.24 -33.15
N THR A 82 13.31 15.73 -33.97
CA THR A 82 14.62 15.27 -33.50
C THR A 82 15.43 16.44 -32.94
N VAL A 83 15.39 17.61 -33.58
CA VAL A 83 16.06 18.82 -33.08
C VAL A 83 15.43 19.30 -31.77
N VAL A 84 14.11 19.25 -31.63
CA VAL A 84 13.41 19.59 -30.38
C VAL A 84 13.79 18.62 -29.27
N VAL A 85 13.85 17.32 -29.54
CA VAL A 85 14.28 16.30 -28.55
C VAL A 85 15.73 16.53 -28.14
N ILE A 86 16.64 16.75 -29.10
CA ILE A 86 18.04 17.06 -28.81
C ILE A 86 18.14 18.35 -27.97
N PHE A 87 17.39 19.38 -28.32
CA PHE A 87 17.34 20.62 -27.54
C PHE A 87 16.82 20.37 -26.12
N GLN A 88 15.77 19.56 -25.92
CA GLN A 88 15.25 19.19 -24.60
C GLN A 88 16.24 18.35 -23.78
N THR A 89 17.05 17.50 -24.43
CA THR A 89 18.11 16.73 -23.75
C THR A 89 19.31 17.59 -23.35
N ILE A 90 19.65 18.63 -24.12
CA ILE A 90 20.80 19.51 -23.84
C ILE A 90 20.43 20.65 -22.91
N THR A 91 19.23 21.22 -23.05
CA THR A 91 18.78 22.36 -22.23
C THR A 91 18.22 21.96 -20.88
N GLY A 92 18.15 20.67 -20.58
CA GLY A 92 17.72 20.17 -19.29
C GLY A 92 16.32 20.69 -18.97
N THR A 93 15.29 19.93 -19.36
CA THR A 93 14.07 20.01 -18.56
C THR A 93 14.43 19.50 -17.17
N THR A 94 14.80 20.42 -16.29
CA THR A 94 14.48 20.29 -14.88
C THR A 94 12.97 20.15 -14.83
N ALA A 95 12.49 18.92 -15.02
CA ALA A 95 11.42 18.46 -14.16
C ALA A 95 11.84 18.90 -12.75
N PRO A 96 10.95 19.52 -11.96
CA PRO A 96 11.22 19.62 -10.55
C PRO A 96 11.63 18.21 -10.15
N GLN A 97 12.90 18.03 -9.76
CA GLN A 97 13.18 16.97 -8.81
C GLN A 97 12.20 17.31 -7.70
N GLN A 98 11.10 16.55 -7.63
CA GLN A 98 10.51 16.31 -6.34
C GLN A 98 11.72 15.92 -5.53
N VAL A 99 12.14 16.83 -4.65
CA VAL A 99 12.96 16.46 -3.52
C VAL A 99 12.21 15.24 -3.02
N ALA A 100 12.79 14.06 -3.23
CA ALA A 100 12.41 12.93 -2.45
C ALA A 100 12.68 13.46 -1.05
N ASP A 101 11.64 13.90 -0.35
CA ASP A 101 11.66 13.85 1.08
C ASP A 101 11.97 12.38 1.33
N GLU A 102 13.26 12.10 1.58
CA GLU A 102 13.72 10.88 2.22
C GLU A 102 13.12 10.91 3.63
N GLY A 103 11.80 10.79 3.68
CA GLY A 103 11.08 10.45 4.88
C GLY A 103 11.43 9.01 5.24
N PRO A 104 11.39 8.66 6.53
CA PRO A 104 11.77 7.36 7.04
C PRO A 104 10.80 6.25 6.64
N VAL A 105 9.78 6.59 5.83
CA VAL A 105 8.76 5.68 5.36
C VAL A 105 8.79 5.61 3.83
N GLN A 106 8.78 4.40 3.27
CA GLN A 106 8.72 4.14 1.84
C GLN A 106 7.42 4.72 1.22
N GLY A 107 7.49 5.96 0.74
CA GLY A 107 6.45 6.62 -0.04
C GLY A 107 5.79 7.82 0.67
N PRO A 108 5.20 8.74 -0.10
CA PRO A 108 4.52 9.90 0.46
C PRO A 108 3.26 9.47 1.26
N PRO A 109 2.93 10.16 2.36
CA PRO A 109 1.72 9.88 3.12
C PRO A 109 0.47 10.13 2.27
N THR A 110 -0.52 9.26 2.40
CA THR A 110 -1.85 9.43 1.77
C THR A 110 -2.79 10.16 2.72
N ILE A 111 -2.82 11.50 2.64
CA ILE A 111 -3.60 12.35 3.55
C ILE A 111 -5.01 12.58 2.98
N GLY A 112 -6.04 12.37 3.81
CA GLY A 112 -7.42 12.75 3.49
C GLY A 112 -8.15 11.82 2.51
N VAL A 113 -7.72 10.56 2.42
CA VAL A 113 -8.46 9.52 1.72
C VAL A 113 -9.43 8.84 2.68
N ASP A 114 -10.71 8.84 2.35
CA ASP A 114 -11.71 8.09 3.11
C ASP A 114 -11.45 6.59 2.91
N SER A 115 -11.00 5.91 3.96
CA SER A 115 -10.76 4.48 3.98
C SER A 115 -11.54 3.87 5.12
N THR A 116 -12.09 2.68 4.92
CA THR A 116 -12.68 1.86 6.00
C THR A 116 -11.81 0.66 6.35
N ALA A 117 -10.62 0.55 5.72
CA ALA A 117 -9.71 -0.56 5.95
C ALA A 117 -8.95 -0.37 7.27
N ILE A 118 -8.98 -1.40 8.12
CA ILE A 118 -8.19 -1.47 9.33
C ILE A 118 -6.72 -1.69 8.93
N VAL A 119 -5.81 -0.90 9.50
CA VAL A 119 -4.36 -0.94 9.21
C VAL A 119 -3.60 -1.28 10.50
N GLY A 120 -2.53 -2.06 10.40
CA GLY A 120 -1.70 -2.47 11.54
C GLY A 120 -2.08 -3.84 12.13
N ALA A 121 -3.33 -4.28 11.94
CA ALA A 121 -3.76 -5.63 12.25
C ALA A 121 -3.34 -6.62 11.15
N PRO A 122 -3.01 -7.88 11.48
CA PRO A 122 -2.73 -8.88 10.46
C PRO A 122 -3.91 -9.12 9.51
N PRO A 123 -3.66 -9.46 8.23
CA PRO A 123 -4.70 -9.67 7.24
C PRO A 123 -5.70 -10.76 7.65
N LYS A 124 -7.00 -10.50 7.38
CA LYS A 124 -8.07 -11.48 7.62
C LYS A 124 -7.91 -12.68 6.68
N GLY A 125 -8.10 -13.90 7.20
CA GLY A 125 -8.18 -15.12 6.38
C GLY A 125 -6.88 -15.93 6.25
N LEU A 126 -5.80 -15.54 6.91
CA LEU A 126 -4.62 -16.39 7.07
C LEU A 126 -4.87 -17.43 8.18
N THR A 127 -5.71 -18.44 7.91
CA THR A 127 -6.13 -19.45 8.92
C THR A 127 -5.09 -20.55 9.17
N GLN A 128 -3.85 -20.40 8.68
CA GLN A 128 -2.75 -21.34 8.89
C GLN A 128 -1.55 -20.61 9.51
N PHE A 129 -1.73 -20.01 10.67
CA PHE A 129 -0.59 -19.63 11.50
C PHE A 129 -0.18 -20.77 12.39
N ASP A 130 1.06 -21.21 12.22
CA ASP A 130 1.76 -21.94 13.26
C ASP A 130 1.91 -20.96 14.43
N ALA A 131 1.20 -21.21 15.54
CA ALA A 131 1.20 -20.38 16.75
C ALA A 131 2.58 -20.28 17.44
N ASN A 132 3.61 -20.82 16.82
CA ASN A 132 4.99 -20.90 17.28
C ASN A 132 5.87 -19.77 16.70
N LEU A 133 5.40 -18.52 16.75
CA LEU A 133 6.26 -17.35 16.63
C LEU A 133 6.53 -16.81 18.03
N PRO A 134 7.66 -17.18 18.67
CA PRO A 134 7.94 -16.85 20.07
C PRO A 134 8.04 -15.34 20.31
N THR A 135 8.32 -14.56 19.27
CA THR A 135 8.49 -13.10 19.32
C THR A 135 7.15 -12.36 19.36
N GLY A 136 6.11 -12.92 18.74
CA GLY A 136 4.78 -12.33 18.69
C GLY A 136 3.95 -12.51 19.95
N ILE A 137 4.33 -13.41 20.86
CA ILE A 137 3.58 -13.66 22.10
C ILE A 137 3.56 -12.43 23.00
N LEU A 138 2.52 -12.32 23.83
CA LEU A 138 2.50 -11.33 24.90
C LEU A 138 3.52 -11.74 25.98
N PRO A 139 4.53 -10.91 26.30
CA PRO A 139 5.47 -11.21 27.38
C PRO A 139 4.74 -11.38 28.72
N ALA A 140 5.35 -12.11 29.66
CA ALA A 140 4.89 -12.10 31.04
C ALA A 140 5.09 -10.70 31.67
N GLY A 141 4.22 -10.30 32.60
CA GLY A 141 4.29 -8.99 33.21
C GLY A 141 3.10 -8.68 34.10
N GLY A 142 2.88 -7.40 34.37
CA GLY A 142 1.79 -6.91 35.23
C GLY A 142 0.40 -7.38 34.80
N ALA A 143 -0.55 -7.29 35.72
CA ALA A 143 -1.97 -7.48 35.39
C ALA A 143 -2.45 -6.36 34.45
N PHE A 144 -3.45 -6.68 33.64
CA PHE A 144 -4.16 -5.75 32.76
C PHE A 144 -5.65 -6.12 32.78
N THR A 145 -6.49 -5.22 32.30
CA THR A 145 -7.93 -5.43 32.22
C THR A 145 -8.27 -6.22 30.96
N GLU A 146 -8.81 -7.44 31.09
CA GLU A 146 -9.10 -8.25 29.90
C GLU A 146 -10.22 -7.65 29.03
N ALA A 147 -11.22 -7.03 29.66
CA ALA A 147 -12.40 -6.46 29.01
C ALA A 147 -12.84 -5.16 29.68
N GLY A 148 -12.98 -4.10 28.89
CA GLY A 148 -13.65 -2.87 29.29
C GLY A 148 -15.10 -2.80 28.85
N ALA A 149 -15.70 -1.62 28.92
CA ALA A 149 -17.11 -1.39 28.62
C ALA A 149 -17.40 -1.09 27.14
N LYS A 150 -16.37 -1.01 26.28
CA LYS A 150 -16.48 -0.60 24.85
C LYS A 150 -17.03 0.81 24.66
N THR A 151 -16.93 1.62 25.70
CA THR A 151 -17.16 3.06 25.70
C THR A 151 -15.88 3.72 26.18
N TRP A 152 -15.63 4.95 25.76
CA TRP A 152 -14.42 5.67 26.13
C TRP A 152 -14.78 7.04 26.67
N HIS A 153 -14.02 7.47 27.68
CA HIS A 153 -14.00 8.85 28.12
C HIS A 153 -12.76 9.55 27.58
N VAL A 154 -12.90 10.85 27.29
CA VAL A 154 -11.78 11.71 26.92
C VAL A 154 -11.00 12.06 28.18
N VAL A 155 -9.68 11.89 28.15
CA VAL A 155 -8.79 12.37 29.21
C VAL A 155 -8.68 13.90 29.08
N PRO A 156 -9.12 14.69 30.07
CA PRO A 156 -9.12 16.14 29.97
C PRO A 156 -7.73 16.73 29.66
N GLY A 157 -7.69 17.82 28.90
CA GLY A 157 -6.46 18.54 28.60
C GLY A 157 -6.20 18.74 27.11
N THR A 158 -5.54 19.86 26.82
CA THR A 158 -5.19 20.30 25.47
C THR A 158 -3.69 20.58 25.37
N SER A 159 -3.17 20.67 24.15
CA SER A 159 -1.79 21.07 23.89
C SER A 159 -1.75 22.19 22.84
N PRO A 160 -0.76 23.10 22.89
CA PRO A 160 -0.48 23.95 21.75
C PRO A 160 -0.08 23.08 20.54
N GLN A 161 -0.09 23.70 19.36
CA GLN A 161 0.43 23.08 18.15
C GLN A 161 1.91 22.74 18.32
N VAL A 162 2.27 21.50 17.99
CA VAL A 162 3.66 21.03 17.87
C VAL A 162 3.94 20.65 16.42
N GLY A 163 5.11 21.02 15.90
CA GLY A 163 5.42 20.92 14.47
C GLY A 163 4.92 22.11 13.65
N GLN A 164 5.36 22.18 12.39
CA GLN A 164 5.06 23.31 11.50
C GLN A 164 3.71 23.15 10.78
N GLY A 165 3.36 21.92 10.38
CA GLY A 165 2.08 21.64 9.73
C GLY A 165 1.92 22.31 8.38
N THR A 166 3.02 22.42 7.60
CA THR A 166 3.00 23.10 6.29
C THR A 166 2.05 22.43 5.29
N THR A 167 1.71 21.16 5.52
CA THR A 167 0.71 20.41 4.73
C THR A 167 -0.55 20.15 5.54
N LYS A 168 -0.43 19.59 6.75
CA LYS A 168 -1.60 19.31 7.61
C LYS A 168 -1.28 19.47 9.10
N VAL A 169 -2.20 20.10 9.82
CA VAL A 169 -2.28 20.10 11.28
C VAL A 169 -3.34 19.07 11.67
N PHE A 170 -2.95 18.03 12.40
CA PHE A 170 -3.86 17.01 12.91
C PHE A 170 -4.33 17.35 14.31
N THR A 171 -5.63 17.29 14.52
CA THR A 171 -6.26 17.36 15.84
C THR A 171 -6.52 15.96 16.39
N TYR A 172 -6.23 15.73 17.66
CA TYR A 172 -6.46 14.42 18.28
C TYR A 172 -6.96 14.53 19.71
N THR A 173 -7.80 13.58 20.13
CA THR A 173 -8.14 13.34 21.54
C THR A 173 -7.29 12.18 22.09
N VAL A 174 -7.11 12.18 23.41
CA VAL A 174 -6.66 10.98 24.14
C VAL A 174 -7.85 10.43 24.91
N GLU A 175 -8.08 9.13 24.75
CA GLU A 175 -9.24 8.45 25.32
C GLU A 175 -8.82 7.18 26.05
N VAL A 176 -9.55 6.82 27.11
CA VAL A 176 -9.35 5.58 27.85
C VAL A 176 -10.69 4.85 27.88
N GLU A 177 -10.65 3.55 27.61
CA GLU A 177 -11.86 2.72 27.68
C GLU A 177 -12.38 2.68 29.11
N ASP A 178 -13.69 2.82 29.28
CA ASP A 178 -14.32 2.73 30.58
C ASP A 178 -14.14 1.33 31.17
N GLY A 179 -13.69 1.28 32.42
CA GLY A 179 -13.45 0.03 33.15
C GLY A 179 -12.00 -0.45 33.16
N LEU A 180 -11.07 0.21 32.46
CA LEU A 180 -9.64 -0.10 32.57
C LEU A 180 -9.07 0.31 33.93
N ASP A 181 -8.21 -0.53 34.51
CA ASP A 181 -7.38 -0.17 35.66
C ASP A 181 -6.06 0.47 35.21
N THR A 182 -6.03 1.80 35.18
CA THR A 182 -4.85 2.57 34.76
C THR A 182 -3.87 2.90 35.89
N THR A 183 -4.15 2.46 37.12
CA THR A 183 -3.38 2.85 38.30
C THR A 183 -1.91 2.42 38.22
N GLY A 184 -1.65 1.24 37.64
CA GLY A 184 -0.31 0.65 37.54
C GLY A 184 0.69 1.40 36.65
N PHE A 185 0.24 2.35 35.84
CA PHE A 185 1.10 3.11 34.91
C PHE A 185 0.87 4.63 34.94
N GLY A 186 0.31 5.13 36.04
CA GLY A 186 0.18 6.57 36.30
C GLY A 186 -1.20 7.16 35.99
N GLY A 187 -2.22 6.32 35.91
CA GLY A 187 -3.59 6.74 35.62
C GLY A 187 -3.77 7.17 34.16
N ASP A 188 -4.96 7.68 33.86
CA ASP A 188 -5.32 8.17 32.53
C ASP A 188 -4.40 9.31 32.08
N GLU A 189 -4.02 10.19 33.01
CA GLU A 189 -3.04 11.26 32.79
C GLU A 189 -1.64 10.72 32.45
N GLY A 190 -1.25 9.58 33.01
CA GLY A 190 0.00 8.90 32.67
C GLY A 190 0.03 8.45 31.21
N PHE A 191 -1.07 7.86 30.74
CA PHE A 191 -1.26 7.51 29.33
C PHE A 191 -1.27 8.76 28.44
N ALA A 192 -2.09 9.75 28.77
CA ALA A 192 -2.25 10.94 27.96
C ALA A 192 -0.98 11.77 27.83
N ARG A 193 -0.21 11.90 28.92
CA ARG A 193 1.11 12.53 28.88
C ARG A 193 2.08 11.75 28.00
N MET A 194 2.11 10.42 28.06
CA MET A 194 2.98 9.63 27.18
C MET A 194 2.64 9.85 25.70
N VAL A 195 1.36 9.89 25.34
CA VAL A 195 0.92 10.19 23.97
C VAL A 195 1.37 11.59 23.55
N THR A 196 1.03 12.61 24.34
CA THR A 196 1.33 14.00 24.00
C THR A 196 2.84 14.27 23.89
N GLU A 197 3.64 13.78 24.84
CA GLU A 197 5.10 13.96 24.82
C GLU A 197 5.79 13.17 23.70
N THR A 198 5.25 11.99 23.33
CA THR A 198 5.78 11.22 22.21
C THR A 198 5.58 11.98 20.90
N LEU A 199 4.37 12.49 20.62
CA LEU A 199 4.08 13.22 19.38
C LEU A 199 4.77 14.59 19.32
N ALA A 200 4.98 15.24 20.46
CA ALA A 200 5.72 16.51 20.55
C ALA A 200 7.24 16.35 20.41
N ASN A 201 7.76 15.12 20.49
CA ASN A 201 9.20 14.89 20.45
C ASN A 201 9.77 15.21 19.05
N PRO A 202 10.92 15.92 18.94
CA PRO A 202 11.58 16.19 17.65
C PRO A 202 12.04 14.94 16.88
N LYS A 203 12.03 13.77 17.52
CA LYS A 203 12.28 12.46 16.90
C LYS A 203 11.01 11.81 16.32
N SER A 204 9.83 12.34 16.66
CA SER A 204 8.53 11.90 16.15
C SER A 204 8.21 12.57 14.82
N TRP A 205 6.96 12.43 14.36
CA TRP A 205 6.46 12.89 13.07
C TRP A 205 6.60 14.41 12.85
N THR A 206 6.67 15.20 13.93
CA THR A 206 6.87 16.66 13.87
C THR A 206 8.26 17.08 13.38
N HIS A 207 9.21 16.13 13.26
CA HIS A 207 10.47 16.36 12.56
C HIS A 207 10.25 16.78 11.10
N ASN A 208 9.27 16.14 10.44
CA ASN A 208 8.86 16.53 9.10
C ASN A 208 7.98 17.80 9.18
N PRO A 209 8.38 18.91 8.54
CA PRO A 209 7.62 20.16 8.61
C PRO A 209 6.20 20.05 8.03
N GLN A 210 5.91 19.03 7.21
CA GLN A 210 4.57 18.78 6.66
C GLN A 210 3.51 18.55 7.74
N PHE A 211 3.91 17.99 8.89
CA PHE A 211 3.00 17.56 9.94
C PHE A 211 3.06 18.47 11.16
N ALA A 212 1.90 18.66 11.78
CA ALA A 212 1.77 19.20 13.12
C ALA A 212 0.63 18.51 13.86
N PHE A 213 0.66 18.57 15.19
CA PHE A 213 -0.37 17.98 16.04
C PHE A 213 -0.88 18.97 17.08
N VAL A 214 -2.18 18.90 17.37
CA VAL A 214 -2.85 19.65 18.44
C VAL A 214 -3.72 18.69 19.23
N ARG A 215 -3.45 18.51 20.53
CA ARG A 215 -4.36 17.78 21.40
C ARG A 215 -5.56 18.66 21.74
N VAL A 216 -6.75 18.11 21.55
CA VAL A 216 -8.04 18.69 21.95
C VAL A 216 -8.76 17.73 22.89
N ASP A 217 -9.69 18.26 23.69
CA ASP A 217 -10.54 17.47 24.60
C ASP A 217 -12.05 17.71 24.38
N SER A 218 -12.39 18.44 23.32
CA SER A 218 -13.77 18.71 22.91
C SER A 218 -13.85 18.92 21.39
N GLY A 219 -15.05 18.73 20.84
CA GLY A 219 -15.28 18.76 19.39
C GLY A 219 -14.92 17.45 18.69
N GLU A 220 -14.89 17.49 17.36
CA GLU A 220 -14.53 16.33 16.53
C GLU A 220 -13.06 16.42 16.12
N PRO A 221 -12.19 15.50 16.59
CA PRO A 221 -10.79 15.43 16.17
C PRO A 221 -10.63 14.71 14.82
N ASP A 222 -9.47 14.86 14.17
CA ASP A 222 -9.11 14.05 12.99
C ASP A 222 -8.99 12.55 13.35
N PHE A 223 -8.48 12.23 14.54
CA PHE A 223 -8.43 10.86 15.07
C PHE A 223 -8.39 10.82 16.60
N ARG A 224 -8.69 9.65 17.18
CA ARG A 224 -8.74 9.40 18.63
C ARG A 224 -7.65 8.41 19.01
N VAL A 225 -6.76 8.74 19.96
CA VAL A 225 -5.76 7.80 20.49
C VAL A 225 -6.33 7.15 21.74
N SER A 226 -6.63 5.85 21.68
CA SER A 226 -7.49 5.18 22.66
C SER A 226 -6.83 3.98 23.32
N LEU A 227 -6.57 4.06 24.62
CA LEU A 227 -6.17 2.90 25.41
C LEU A 227 -7.38 1.98 25.59
N THR A 228 -7.22 0.72 25.18
CA THR A 228 -8.34 -0.20 25.00
C THR A 228 -7.96 -1.61 25.44
N SER A 229 -8.89 -2.30 26.08
CA SER A 229 -8.75 -3.69 26.52
C SER A 229 -8.57 -4.66 25.33
N PRO A 230 -7.88 -5.79 25.54
CA PRO A 230 -7.71 -6.84 24.54
C PRO A 230 -9.01 -7.28 23.87
N LEU A 231 -10.06 -7.59 24.63
CA LEU A 231 -11.30 -8.13 24.05
C LEU A 231 -12.02 -7.11 23.15
N THR A 232 -11.97 -5.83 23.50
CA THR A 232 -12.55 -4.76 22.67
C THR A 232 -11.73 -4.55 21.39
N ILE A 233 -10.40 -4.62 21.47
CA ILE A 233 -9.53 -4.53 20.29
C ILE A 233 -9.78 -5.66 19.30
N ARG A 234 -10.04 -6.89 19.75
CA ARG A 234 -10.33 -8.01 18.84
C ARG A 234 -11.53 -7.74 17.93
N GLU A 235 -12.50 -6.96 18.42
CA GLU A 235 -13.67 -6.55 17.63
C GLU A 235 -13.35 -5.37 16.70
N GLY A 236 -12.58 -4.39 17.19
CA GLY A 236 -12.23 -3.18 16.43
C GLY A 236 -11.13 -3.38 15.39
N CYS A 237 -10.19 -4.29 15.63
CA CYS A 237 -9.00 -4.53 14.81
C CYS A 237 -9.02 -5.90 14.11
N GLY A 238 -9.83 -6.83 14.58
CA GLY A 238 -9.78 -8.25 14.18
C GLY A 238 -8.85 -9.08 15.08
N TYR A 239 -8.97 -10.40 14.98
CA TYR A 239 -8.19 -11.37 15.77
C TYR A 239 -7.98 -12.68 15.03
N ASP A 240 -7.85 -12.61 13.70
CA ASP A 240 -7.58 -13.78 12.86
C ASP A 240 -6.25 -14.46 13.24
N ILE A 241 -5.28 -13.66 13.69
CA ILE A 241 -4.09 -14.13 14.39
C ILE A 241 -4.30 -13.89 15.88
N PRO A 242 -4.21 -14.94 16.73
CA PRO A 242 -4.51 -14.84 18.15
C PRO A 242 -3.37 -14.20 18.95
N LEU A 243 -2.91 -13.03 18.51
CA LEU A 243 -1.88 -12.22 19.15
C LEU A 243 -2.44 -10.85 19.51
N GLU A 244 -2.08 -10.38 20.70
CA GLU A 244 -2.46 -9.03 21.13
C GLU A 244 -1.70 -8.00 20.30
N ALA A 245 -2.44 -7.09 19.68
CA ALA A 245 -1.92 -6.06 18.76
C ALA A 245 -2.67 -4.73 18.96
N SER A 246 -2.03 -3.65 18.54
CA SER A 246 -2.66 -2.34 18.35
C SER A 246 -3.02 -2.19 16.87
N CYS A 247 -3.88 -1.23 16.52
CA CYS A 247 -4.20 -0.95 15.13
C CYS A 247 -4.75 0.47 14.94
N TYR A 248 -4.78 0.92 13.70
CA TYR A 248 -5.60 2.05 13.28
C TYR A 248 -6.86 1.57 12.57
N ASN A 249 -8.03 1.97 13.08
CA ASN A 249 -9.32 1.77 12.44
C ASN A 249 -9.92 3.14 12.06
N PRO A 250 -9.96 3.50 10.77
CA PRO A 250 -10.47 4.79 10.32
C PRO A 250 -12.00 4.94 10.42
N ALA A 251 -12.73 3.85 10.67
CA ALA A 251 -14.20 3.82 10.59
C ALA A 251 -14.83 3.03 11.75
N TYR A 252 -14.25 3.13 12.95
CA TYR A 252 -14.82 2.44 14.10
C TYR A 252 -16.16 3.11 14.50
N LEU A 253 -17.19 2.30 14.77
CA LEU A 253 -18.56 2.76 15.08
C LEU A 253 -19.12 3.80 14.07
N GLY A 254 -18.82 3.63 12.78
CA GLY A 254 -19.20 4.57 11.72
C GLY A 254 -17.98 5.35 11.26
N ASP A 255 -17.90 6.63 11.60
CA ASP A 255 -16.86 7.55 11.11
C ASP A 255 -15.90 8.02 12.21
N GLN A 256 -15.68 7.21 13.25
CA GLN A 256 -14.71 7.54 14.29
C GLN A 256 -13.35 6.90 14.00
N SER A 257 -12.47 7.65 13.35
CA SER A 257 -11.05 7.30 13.22
C SER A 257 -10.42 7.10 14.59
N ARG A 258 -9.93 5.89 14.85
CA ARG A 258 -9.41 5.48 16.15
C ARG A 258 -8.10 4.72 16.01
N VAL A 259 -7.08 5.24 16.69
CA VAL A 259 -5.82 4.57 16.97
C VAL A 259 -6.01 3.77 18.26
N PHE A 260 -6.20 2.47 18.12
CA PHE A 260 -6.35 1.55 19.25
C PHE A 260 -4.99 1.18 19.82
N ILE A 261 -4.76 1.47 21.09
CA ILE A 261 -3.58 1.04 21.85
C ILE A 261 -3.99 -0.08 22.79
N ASN A 262 -3.39 -1.26 22.62
CA ASN A 262 -3.71 -2.45 23.42
C ASN A 262 -3.15 -2.35 24.84
N GLU A 263 -4.03 -2.37 25.84
CA GLU A 263 -3.66 -2.26 27.25
C GLU A 263 -2.72 -3.39 27.71
N ALA A 264 -2.94 -4.63 27.25
CA ALA A 264 -2.07 -5.74 27.62
C ALA A 264 -0.62 -5.50 27.14
N ARG A 265 -0.47 -5.00 25.92
CA ARG A 265 0.83 -4.58 25.37
C ARG A 265 1.35 -3.31 26.02
N TRP A 266 0.48 -2.38 26.39
CA TRP A 266 0.85 -1.17 27.12
C TRP A 266 1.49 -1.52 28.47
N VAL A 267 1.00 -2.55 29.15
CA VAL A 267 1.52 -3.03 30.44
C VAL A 267 2.77 -3.90 30.26
N ARG A 268 2.78 -4.82 29.29
CA ARG A 268 3.80 -5.89 29.20
C ARG A 268 4.82 -5.71 28.08
N GLY A 269 4.61 -4.77 27.18
CA GLY A 269 5.47 -4.50 26.03
C GLY A 269 5.42 -5.60 24.95
N ALA A 270 6.51 -5.71 24.22
CA ALA A 270 6.74 -6.72 23.21
C ALA A 270 8.12 -7.36 23.37
N VAL A 271 8.25 -8.64 22.98
CA VAL A 271 9.50 -9.40 23.11
C VAL A 271 10.70 -8.70 22.47
N PRO A 272 10.59 -8.08 21.27
CA PRO A 272 11.73 -7.40 20.65
C PRO A 272 12.32 -6.24 21.45
N PHE A 273 11.53 -5.66 22.37
CA PHE A 273 11.96 -4.54 23.23
C PHE A 273 12.64 -5.00 24.54
N GLN A 274 12.74 -6.31 24.77
CA GLN A 274 13.56 -6.90 25.85
C GLN A 274 13.27 -6.33 27.25
N GLY A 275 11.99 -6.04 27.52
CA GLY A 275 11.54 -5.48 28.81
C GLY A 275 11.59 -3.95 28.89
N ASP A 276 12.09 -3.24 27.87
CA ASP A 276 11.96 -1.79 27.75
C ASP A 276 10.54 -1.41 27.31
N VAL A 277 9.61 -1.46 28.25
CA VAL A 277 8.20 -1.09 28.04
C VAL A 277 8.07 0.40 27.71
N GLY A 278 8.98 1.25 28.19
CA GLY A 278 8.97 2.69 27.89
C GLY A 278 9.18 2.95 26.39
N SER A 279 10.21 2.35 25.81
CA SER A 279 10.46 2.41 24.36
C SER A 279 9.32 1.77 23.58
N TYR A 280 8.78 0.63 24.02
CA TYR A 280 7.63 0.02 23.34
C TYR A 280 6.42 0.96 23.26
N ARG A 281 6.11 1.70 24.34
CA ARG A 281 5.00 2.66 24.36
C ARG A 281 5.20 3.78 23.35
N GLN A 282 6.41 4.32 23.26
CA GLN A 282 6.75 5.35 22.26
C GLN A 282 6.64 4.80 20.83
N TYR A 283 7.14 3.59 20.61
CA TYR A 283 7.04 2.87 19.34
C TYR A 283 5.57 2.74 18.90
N VAL A 284 4.73 2.13 19.73
CA VAL A 284 3.34 1.82 19.33
C VAL A 284 2.53 3.09 19.10
N ILE A 285 2.76 4.16 19.87
CA ILE A 285 2.14 5.46 19.60
C ILE A 285 2.56 5.97 18.22
N ASN A 286 3.86 6.02 17.93
CA ASN A 286 4.35 6.53 16.65
C ASN A 286 3.91 5.66 15.47
N HIS A 287 3.95 4.34 15.61
CA HIS A 287 3.57 3.38 14.57
C HIS A 287 2.10 3.52 14.18
N GLU A 288 1.19 3.44 15.16
CA GLU A 288 -0.24 3.49 14.87
C GLU A 288 -0.72 4.88 14.43
N VAL A 289 -0.11 5.95 14.99
CA VAL A 289 -0.35 7.31 14.48
C VAL A 289 0.21 7.48 13.07
N GLY A 290 1.29 6.78 12.72
CA GLY A 290 1.82 6.70 11.36
C GLY A 290 0.74 6.24 10.36
N HIS A 291 0.00 5.19 10.71
CA HIS A 291 -1.16 4.75 9.93
C HIS A 291 -2.25 5.82 9.85
N ALA A 292 -2.57 6.48 10.96
CA ALA A 292 -3.59 7.55 11.00
C ALA A 292 -3.25 8.77 10.14
N ILE A 293 -1.97 9.11 10.00
CA ILE A 293 -1.51 10.25 9.18
C ILE A 293 -1.22 9.88 7.72
N GLY A 294 -1.47 8.63 7.32
CA GLY A 294 -1.49 8.21 5.92
C GLY A 294 -0.39 7.24 5.48
N TYR A 295 0.42 6.72 6.40
CA TYR A 295 1.39 5.65 6.11
C TYR A 295 0.75 4.28 6.25
N GLN A 296 0.19 3.75 5.16
CA GLN A 296 -0.68 2.57 5.22
C GLN A 296 0.05 1.22 5.21
N ARG A 297 1.33 1.19 4.85
CA ARG A 297 2.07 -0.06 4.66
C ARG A 297 3.11 -0.24 5.74
N HIS A 298 3.32 -1.49 6.14
CA HIS A 298 4.48 -1.84 6.92
C HIS A 298 5.75 -1.76 6.08
N GLU A 299 6.86 -1.58 6.78
CA GLU A 299 8.19 -1.57 6.19
C GLU A 299 9.01 -2.74 6.71
N GLN A 300 9.93 -3.21 5.88
CA GLN A 300 10.87 -4.26 6.25
C GLN A 300 12.20 -3.68 6.72
N CYS A 301 12.96 -4.47 7.47
CA CYS A 301 14.32 -4.14 7.86
C CYS A 301 15.20 -3.96 6.61
N PRO A 302 15.92 -2.82 6.46
CA PRO A 302 16.73 -2.56 5.27
C PRO A 302 18.11 -3.24 5.30
N GLU A 303 18.67 -3.44 6.50
CA GLU A 303 20.00 -4.04 6.70
C GLU A 303 20.11 -4.67 8.10
N ASN A 304 20.89 -5.74 8.21
CA ASN A 304 21.19 -6.39 9.49
C ASN A 304 21.78 -5.42 10.53
N GLY A 305 21.15 -5.37 11.70
CA GLY A 305 21.60 -4.55 12.83
C GLY A 305 21.26 -3.06 12.73
N ALA A 306 20.66 -2.61 11.62
CA ALA A 306 20.11 -1.27 11.50
C ALA A 306 18.99 -1.03 12.52
N LEU A 307 18.63 0.23 12.74
CA LEU A 307 17.39 0.55 13.45
C LEU A 307 16.20 0.13 12.59
N ALA A 308 15.21 -0.52 13.18
CA ALA A 308 13.98 -0.86 12.49
C ALA A 308 13.28 0.44 12.01
N PRO A 309 12.76 0.48 10.78
CA PRO A 309 11.84 1.55 10.38
C PRO A 309 10.64 1.62 11.34
N ILE A 310 10.10 2.81 11.56
CA ILE A 310 9.00 2.97 12.51
C ILE A 310 7.75 2.20 12.07
N MET A 311 7.53 2.07 10.76
CA MET A 311 6.41 1.33 10.20
C MET A 311 6.70 -0.18 10.10
N MET A 312 7.84 -0.68 10.58
CA MET A 312 8.01 -2.11 10.80
C MET A 312 7.09 -2.57 11.95
N GLN A 313 6.43 -3.72 11.82
CA GLN A 313 5.57 -4.29 12.86
C GLN A 313 6.39 -4.96 13.98
N GLN A 314 7.12 -4.12 14.73
CA GLN A 314 8.02 -4.50 15.83
C GLN A 314 7.29 -5.05 17.05
N THR A 315 5.95 -4.95 17.15
CA THR A 315 5.19 -5.67 18.19
C THR A 315 5.34 -7.18 18.03
N PHE A 316 5.47 -7.66 16.79
CA PHE A 316 5.59 -9.09 16.51
C PHE A 316 7.02 -9.54 16.31
N SER A 317 7.82 -8.83 15.50
CA SER A 317 9.23 -9.18 15.30
C SER A 317 10.02 -8.03 14.69
N THR A 318 11.34 -8.06 14.90
CA THR A 318 12.31 -7.24 14.15
C THR A 318 13.09 -8.07 13.12
N SER A 319 12.63 -9.29 12.80
CA SER A 319 13.13 -10.15 11.73
C SER A 319 12.18 -10.10 10.53
N ASN A 320 12.73 -9.90 9.33
CA ASN A 320 11.95 -9.93 8.10
C ASN A 320 11.34 -11.32 7.82
N ASP A 321 12.03 -12.40 8.20
CA ASP A 321 11.54 -13.77 8.01
C ASP A 321 10.29 -14.07 8.85
N ASP A 322 10.20 -13.45 10.04
CA ASP A 322 9.02 -13.54 10.89
C ASP A 322 7.93 -12.60 10.38
N ALA A 323 8.29 -11.35 10.07
CA ALA A 323 7.37 -10.32 9.59
C ALA A 323 6.68 -10.74 8.28
N ALA A 324 7.39 -11.37 7.35
CA ALA A 324 6.85 -11.91 6.10
C ALA A 324 5.78 -12.99 6.31
N ARG A 325 5.74 -13.64 7.49
CA ARG A 325 4.64 -14.58 7.81
C ARG A 325 3.35 -13.83 8.09
N PHE A 326 3.43 -12.65 8.71
CA PHE A 326 2.29 -11.81 9.07
C PHE A 326 1.83 -10.91 7.92
N ASP A 327 2.78 -10.41 7.14
CA ASP A 327 2.56 -9.47 6.04
C ASP A 327 3.41 -9.86 4.82
N PRO A 328 3.10 -11.00 4.17
CA PRO A 328 3.85 -11.48 3.01
C PRO A 328 3.70 -10.59 1.77
N GLU A 329 2.72 -9.67 1.77
CA GLU A 329 2.47 -8.76 0.66
C GLU A 329 3.46 -7.59 0.64
N THR A 330 3.92 -7.14 1.81
CA THR A 330 4.83 -5.99 1.93
C THR A 330 6.23 -6.35 2.40
N VAL A 331 6.42 -7.50 3.07
CA VAL A 331 7.71 -7.92 3.65
C VAL A 331 8.21 -9.22 3.02
N SER A 332 9.46 -9.21 2.57
CA SER A 332 10.15 -10.40 2.03
C SER A 332 10.96 -11.12 3.10
N ALA A 333 10.93 -12.46 3.11
CA ALA A 333 11.80 -13.28 3.97
C ALA A 333 13.22 -13.34 3.38
N ASP A 334 14.04 -12.34 3.68
CA ASP A 334 15.41 -12.13 3.18
C ASP A 334 16.51 -12.36 4.22
N GLY A 335 16.15 -12.86 5.41
CA GLY A 335 17.08 -13.13 6.51
C GLY A 335 17.61 -11.87 7.22
N LEU A 336 17.07 -10.69 6.94
CA LEU A 336 17.49 -9.45 7.60
C LEU A 336 16.78 -9.26 8.94
N SER A 337 17.53 -8.77 9.93
CA SER A 337 17.00 -8.43 11.25
C SER A 337 17.54 -7.10 11.77
N CYS A 338 16.63 -6.27 12.28
CA CYS A 338 16.90 -4.96 12.82
C CYS A 338 16.90 -4.95 14.35
N ARG A 339 17.48 -3.90 14.93
CA ARG A 339 17.30 -3.51 16.33
C ARG A 339 16.00 -2.73 16.47
N PHE A 340 15.29 -2.88 17.61
CA PHE A 340 14.07 -2.12 17.86
C PHE A 340 14.35 -0.61 17.79
N ASN A 341 13.34 0.15 17.37
CA ASN A 341 13.43 1.60 17.26
C ASN A 341 12.05 2.22 17.50
N PRO A 342 11.90 3.07 18.54
CA PRO A 342 10.62 3.69 18.85
C PRO A 342 10.34 5.01 18.12
N TRP A 343 11.25 5.48 17.27
CA TRP A 343 11.16 6.80 16.66
C TRP A 343 11.22 6.76 15.12
N PRO A 344 10.44 7.60 14.41
CA PRO A 344 10.62 7.81 12.97
C PRO A 344 11.96 8.47 12.62
N TYR A 345 12.52 9.32 13.51
CA TYR A 345 13.76 10.07 13.25
C TYR A 345 14.76 10.03 14.41
N PRO A 346 16.08 10.17 14.16
CA PRO A 346 16.75 10.06 12.87
C PRO A 346 16.83 8.60 12.40
N ILE A 347 17.07 8.40 11.11
CA ILE A 347 16.94 7.11 10.41
C ILE A 347 18.22 6.22 10.49
N ALA A 348 19.01 6.39 11.56
CA ALA A 348 20.40 5.92 11.78
C ALA A 348 21.51 6.87 11.29
#